data_AF-A0A414SKI1-F1
#
_entry.id   AF-A0A414SKI1-F1
#
_cell.length_a   1.000
_cell.length_b   1.000
_cell.length_c   1.000
_cell.angle_alpha   90.00
_cell.angle_beta   90.00
_cell.angle_gamma   90.00
#
_symmetry.space_group_name_H-M   'P 1'
#
loop_
_entity.id
_entity.type
_entity.pdbx_description
1 polymer ?
#
loop_
_entity_poly.entity_id
_entity_poly.type
_entity_poly.pdbx_seq_one_letter_code
_entity_poly.pdbx_strand_id
1 'polypeptide(L)'
;MKRQIRRGVYETNSSSTHSLVMCSGEEYNKWRSGKLLFWVGKNKFGTKEDIIEELKELTRWDNSLKYPDVNWDDDSVVADIFDSEKIQTSDEFFDDEYLETFEKEYTTPDGEKVISFGKYGYDG
;
A
#
# COMPACT_ATOMS: atom_id res chain seq x y z
N MET A 1 12.98 21.84 -25.00
CA MET A 1 12.82 20.76 -23.99
C MET A 1 12.62 19.44 -24.74
N LYS A 2 13.64 18.56 -24.80
CA LYS A 2 13.51 17.24 -25.45
C LYS A 2 12.89 16.27 -24.46
N ARG A 3 11.63 15.83 -24.68
CA ARG A 3 11.04 14.67 -23.99
C ARG A 3 11.74 13.43 -24.51
N GLN A 4 12.65 12.87 -23.73
CA GLN A 4 13.27 11.59 -24.02
C GLN A 4 12.46 10.49 -23.33
N ILE A 5 11.64 9.77 -24.08
CA ILE A 5 10.99 8.54 -23.59
C ILE A 5 11.94 7.40 -23.95
N ARG A 6 12.59 6.80 -22.94
CA ARG A 6 13.32 5.54 -23.15
C ARG A 6 12.30 4.42 -23.12
N ARG A 7 12.19 3.70 -24.24
CA ARG A 7 11.36 2.50 -24.35
C ARG A 7 12.18 1.35 -23.77
N GLY A 8 12.17 1.22 -22.44
CA GLY A 8 12.64 0.01 -21.77
C GLY A 8 11.70 -1.13 -22.14
N VAL A 9 12.25 -2.19 -22.70
CA VAL A 9 11.57 -3.47 -22.80
C VAL A 9 11.33 -3.89 -21.35
N TYR A 10 10.12 -3.70 -20.83
CA TYR A 10 9.70 -4.47 -19.65
C TYR A 10 9.84 -5.92 -20.06
N GLU A 11 10.67 -6.67 -19.34
CA GLU A 11 10.83 -8.09 -19.61
C GLU A 11 9.46 -8.74 -19.47
N THR A 12 8.94 -9.20 -20.61
CA THR A 12 7.70 -9.95 -20.68
C THR A 12 7.94 -11.33 -20.06
N ASN A 13 7.83 -11.46 -18.74
CA ASN A 13 7.27 -12.67 -18.15
C ASN A 13 5.78 -12.37 -17.91
N SER A 14 4.90 -13.18 -18.50
CA SER A 14 3.46 -12.93 -18.45
C SER A 14 2.83 -13.19 -17.07
N SER A 15 3.64 -13.29 -16.01
CA SER A 15 3.27 -13.57 -14.63
C SER A 15 4.00 -12.69 -13.59
N SER A 16 4.74 -11.64 -13.97
CA SER A 16 5.38 -10.80 -12.96
C SER A 16 4.39 -9.88 -12.25
N THR A 17 4.24 -10.12 -10.95
CA THR A 17 3.68 -9.13 -10.02
C THR A 17 4.66 -7.97 -9.91
N HIS A 18 4.18 -6.73 -10.06
CA HIS A 18 4.94 -5.51 -9.80
C HIS A 18 4.04 -4.50 -9.09
N SER A 19 4.49 -3.97 -7.96
CA SER A 19 3.90 -2.79 -7.32
C SER A 19 4.97 -1.71 -7.17
N LEU A 20 4.55 -0.45 -7.33
CA LEU A 20 5.38 0.72 -7.08
C LEU A 20 4.51 1.77 -6.42
N VAL A 21 4.87 2.13 -5.20
CA VAL A 21 4.24 3.18 -4.40
C VAL A 21 5.25 4.29 -4.22
N MET A 22 4.82 5.54 -4.35
CA MET A 22 5.64 6.71 -4.07
C MET A 22 4.93 7.59 -3.05
N CYS A 23 5.66 8.05 -2.05
CA CYS A 23 5.12 8.93 -1.01
C CYS A 23 6.18 9.91 -0.53
N SER A 24 5.76 10.91 0.24
CA SER A 24 6.69 11.79 0.93
C SER A 24 7.49 11.01 2.00
N GLY A 25 8.71 11.45 2.27
CA GLY A 25 9.51 10.88 3.36
C GLY A 25 8.83 11.01 4.73
N GLU A 26 7.99 12.03 4.93
CA GLU A 26 7.22 12.19 6.16
C GLU A 26 6.15 11.11 6.33
N GLU A 27 5.34 10.85 5.29
CA GLU A 27 4.35 9.78 5.31
C GLU A 27 5.02 8.41 5.49
N TYR A 28 6.12 8.17 4.78
CA TYR A 28 6.90 6.95 4.91
C TYR A 28 7.38 6.73 6.35
N ASN A 29 7.95 7.77 6.97
CA ASN A 29 8.42 7.67 8.36
C ASN A 29 7.28 7.42 9.35
N LYS A 30 6.10 8.03 9.15
CA LYS A 30 4.93 7.77 9.99
C LYS A 30 4.47 6.31 9.85
N TRP A 31 4.45 5.77 8.63
CA TRP A 31 4.15 4.36 8.38
C TRP A 31 5.17 3.41 9.01
N ARG A 32 6.48 3.67 8.82
CA ARG A 32 7.56 2.89 9.44
C ARG A 32 7.56 2.94 10.97
N SER A 33 7.00 4.00 11.55
CA SER A 33 6.82 4.12 13.01
C SER A 33 5.54 3.46 13.54
N GLY A 34 4.71 2.88 12.67
CA GLY A 34 3.42 2.27 13.04
C GLY A 34 2.29 3.27 13.31
N LYS A 35 2.48 4.56 13.02
CA LYS A 35 1.44 5.60 13.20
C LYS A 35 0.42 5.63 12.06
N LEU A 36 0.83 5.16 10.88
CA LEU A 36 -0.04 5.00 9.72
C LEU A 36 -0.03 3.54 9.29
N LEU A 37 -1.09 3.15 8.58
CA LEU A 37 -1.21 1.91 7.85
C LEU A 37 -1.32 2.23 6.36
N PHE A 38 -0.88 1.30 5.51
CA PHE A 38 -0.97 1.42 4.07
C PHE A 38 -2.08 0.51 3.53
N TRP A 39 -3.10 1.09 2.92
CA TRP A 39 -4.17 0.34 2.26
C TRP A 39 -3.80 0.11 0.80
N VAL A 40 -3.31 -1.09 0.50
CA VAL A 40 -2.79 -1.46 -0.83
C VAL A 40 -3.85 -1.27 -1.92
N GLY A 41 -5.07 -1.78 -1.69
CA GLY A 41 -6.16 -1.71 -2.67
C GLY A 41 -6.62 -0.28 -3.02
N LYS A 42 -6.39 0.69 -2.13
CA LYS A 42 -6.70 2.12 -2.36
C LYS A 42 -5.47 2.99 -2.62
N ASN A 43 -4.26 2.43 -2.53
CA ASN A 43 -2.98 3.14 -2.63
C ASN A 43 -2.93 4.40 -1.74
N LYS A 44 -3.23 4.24 -0.44
CA LYS A 44 -3.29 5.37 0.51
C LYS A 44 -2.74 5.01 1.88
N PHE A 45 -2.26 6.02 2.58
CA PHE A 45 -1.95 5.95 4.01
C PHE A 45 -3.12 6.51 4.84
N GLY A 46 -3.32 5.95 6.03
CA GLY A 46 -4.29 6.47 6.98
C GLY A 46 -3.98 6.00 8.39
N THR A 47 -4.55 6.68 9.39
CA THR A 47 -4.57 6.16 10.76
C THR A 47 -5.52 4.96 10.84
N LYS A 48 -5.44 4.18 11.92
CA LYS A 48 -6.37 3.07 12.16
C LYS A 48 -7.81 3.58 12.16
N GLU A 49 -8.04 4.71 12.80
CA GLU A 49 -9.35 5.34 12.96
C GLU A 49 -9.91 5.82 11.61
N ASP A 50 -9.13 6.56 10.82
CA ASP A 50 -9.57 7.06 9.51
C ASP A 50 -9.91 5.92 8.54
N ILE A 51 -9.13 4.83 8.59
CA ILE A 51 -9.36 3.66 7.75
C ILE A 51 -10.63 2.92 8.17
N ILE A 52 -10.88 2.77 9.48
CA ILE A 52 -12.11 2.17 10.01
C ILE A 52 -13.34 2.95 9.57
N GLU A 53 -13.32 4.28 9.66
CA GLU A 53 -14.44 5.11 9.21
C GLU A 53 -14.73 4.92 7.72
N GLU A 54 -13.70 4.86 6.88
CA GLU A 54 -13.89 4.57 5.46
C GLU A 54 -14.35 3.13 5.17
N LEU A 55 -13.99 2.16 6.00
CA LEU A 55 -14.46 0.77 5.84
C LEU A 55 -15.93 0.62 6.21
N LYS A 56 -16.43 1.39 7.18
CA LYS A 56 -17.86 1.43 7.55
C LYS A 56 -18.72 1.90 6.39
N GLU A 57 -18.21 2.79 5.54
CA GLU A 57 -18.91 3.32 4.37
C GLU A 57 -18.63 2.53 3.08
N LEU A 58 -17.74 1.53 3.12
CA LEU A 58 -17.34 0.79 1.94
C LEU A 58 -18.51 -0.04 1.40
N THR A 59 -18.95 0.23 0.18
CA THR A 59 -20.03 -0.51 -0.46
C THR A 59 -19.52 -1.56 -1.45
N ARG A 60 -20.34 -2.59 -1.67
CA ARG A 60 -20.17 -3.55 -2.77
C ARG A 60 -20.73 -2.96 -4.07
N TRP A 61 -20.64 -3.74 -5.15
CA TRP A 61 -21.10 -3.34 -6.49
C TRP A 61 -22.63 -3.08 -6.57
N ASP A 62 -23.41 -3.58 -5.62
CA ASP A 62 -24.87 -3.43 -5.52
C ASP A 62 -25.28 -2.31 -4.53
N ASN A 63 -24.33 -1.45 -4.13
CA ASN A 63 -24.48 -0.39 -3.13
C ASN A 63 -24.85 -0.88 -1.71
N SER A 64 -24.82 -2.19 -1.44
CA SER A 64 -24.91 -2.69 -0.06
C SER A 64 -23.61 -2.43 0.69
N LEU A 65 -23.69 -2.16 1.99
CA LEU A 65 -22.50 -2.04 2.84
C LEU A 65 -21.72 -3.36 2.80
N LYS A 66 -20.40 -3.27 2.64
CA LYS A 66 -19.54 -4.45 2.61
C LYS A 66 -19.46 -5.13 3.98
N TYR A 67 -19.52 -4.33 5.04
CA TYR A 67 -19.36 -4.70 6.46
C TYR A 67 -20.50 -4.12 7.35
N PRO A 68 -21.76 -4.56 7.17
CA PRO A 68 -22.90 -3.96 7.86
C PRO A 68 -22.98 -4.28 9.36
N ASP A 69 -22.52 -5.46 9.79
CA ASP A 69 -22.70 -6.00 11.15
C ASP A 69 -21.36 -6.33 11.83
N VAL A 70 -20.38 -5.43 11.70
CA VAL A 70 -19.03 -5.60 12.27
C VAL A 70 -18.92 -4.90 13.62
N ASN A 71 -18.38 -5.60 14.61
CA ASN A 71 -17.96 -4.99 15.86
C ASN A 71 -16.57 -4.35 15.70
N TRP A 72 -16.53 -3.05 15.44
CA TRP A 72 -15.28 -2.30 15.21
C TRP A 72 -14.44 -2.08 16.48
N ASP A 73 -14.97 -2.40 17.67
CA ASP A 73 -14.25 -2.35 18.94
C ASP A 73 -13.52 -3.67 19.25
N ASP A 74 -13.77 -4.73 18.47
CA ASP A 74 -13.07 -6.01 18.58
C ASP A 74 -11.82 -6.01 17.69
N ASP A 75 -10.65 -5.89 18.32
CA ASP A 75 -9.36 -5.83 17.62
C ASP A 75 -9.09 -7.08 16.75
N SER A 76 -9.59 -8.26 17.13
CA SER A 76 -9.40 -9.47 16.31
C SER A 76 -10.23 -9.37 15.03
N VAL A 77 -11.48 -8.91 15.12
CA VAL A 77 -12.35 -8.73 13.96
C VAL A 77 -11.79 -7.65 13.03
N VAL A 78 -11.29 -6.55 13.60
CA VAL A 78 -10.65 -5.48 12.82
C VAL A 78 -9.40 -5.98 12.12
N ALA A 79 -8.56 -6.77 12.79
CA ALA A 79 -7.35 -7.35 12.20
C ALA A 79 -7.67 -8.26 11.01
N ASP A 80 -8.68 -9.14 11.13
CA ASP A 80 -9.12 -10.02 10.02
C ASP A 80 -9.59 -9.22 8.80
N ILE A 81 -10.32 -8.11 9.02
CA ILE A 81 -10.76 -7.22 7.95
C ILE A 81 -9.57 -6.50 7.31
N PHE A 82 -8.61 -6.05 8.12
CA PHE A 82 -7.41 -5.36 7.63
C PHE A 82 -6.57 -6.27 6.74
N ASP A 83 -6.35 -7.54 7.12
CA ASP A 83 -5.67 -8.50 6.25
C ASP A 83 -6.45 -8.76 4.95
N SER A 84 -7.78 -8.94 5.04
CA SER A 84 -8.63 -9.15 3.86
C SER A 84 -8.59 -7.97 2.87
N GLU A 85 -8.52 -6.74 3.37
CA GLU A 85 -8.47 -5.54 2.53
C GLU A 85 -7.04 -5.10 2.18
N LYS A 86 -6.03 -5.87 2.62
CA LYS A 86 -4.61 -5.57 2.46
C LYS A 86 -4.26 -4.18 2.99
N ILE A 87 -4.69 -3.92 4.21
CA ILE A 87 -4.30 -2.77 5.04
C ILE A 87 -3.15 -3.24 5.93
N GLN A 88 -1.95 -2.70 5.70
CA GLN A 88 -0.72 -3.27 6.26
C GLN A 88 0.14 -2.23 6.96
N THR A 89 0.78 -2.65 8.05
CA THR A 89 1.98 -1.99 8.60
C THR A 89 3.16 -2.11 7.63
N SER A 90 4.25 -1.38 7.89
CA SER A 90 5.46 -1.54 7.07
C SER A 90 6.03 -2.94 7.15
N ASP A 91 6.00 -3.54 8.34
CA ASP A 91 6.62 -4.83 8.57
C ASP A 91 5.84 -5.93 7.85
N GLU A 92 4.51 -5.93 7.94
CA GLU A 92 3.64 -6.85 7.17
C GLU A 92 3.73 -6.63 5.66
N PHE A 93 3.98 -5.41 5.21
CA PHE A 93 4.17 -5.16 3.78
C PHE A 93 5.48 -5.78 3.28
N PHE A 94 6.57 -5.61 4.02
CA PHE A 94 7.88 -6.10 3.59
C PHE A 94 8.13 -7.58 3.92
N ASP A 95 7.37 -8.16 4.83
CA ASP A 95 7.37 -9.59 5.16
C ASP A 95 6.54 -10.38 4.12
N ASP A 96 7.09 -10.52 2.91
CA ASP A 96 6.49 -11.27 1.81
C ASP A 96 7.42 -12.41 1.39
N GLU A 97 6.96 -13.65 1.57
CA GLU A 97 7.74 -14.85 1.22
C GLU A 97 7.72 -15.15 -0.28
N TYR A 98 6.82 -14.54 -1.04
CA TYR A 98 6.59 -14.83 -2.46
C TYR A 98 7.16 -13.77 -3.41
N LEU A 99 7.34 -12.54 -2.92
CA LEU A 99 7.76 -11.41 -3.73
C LEU A 99 9.02 -10.77 -3.15
N GLU A 100 9.95 -10.40 -4.03
CA GLU A 100 11.04 -9.50 -3.66
C GLU A 100 10.47 -8.11 -3.36
N THR A 101 11.08 -7.41 -2.41
CA THR A 101 10.71 -6.04 -2.06
C THR A 101 11.83 -5.06 -2.39
N PHE A 102 11.47 -3.81 -2.68
CA PHE A 102 12.43 -2.73 -2.80
C PHE A 102 11.98 -1.50 -2.00
N GLU A 103 12.98 -0.73 -1.58
CA GLU A 103 12.83 0.60 -1.00
C GLU A 103 13.94 1.49 -1.58
N LYS A 104 13.58 2.68 -2.07
CA LYS A 104 14.53 3.66 -2.60
C LYS A 104 14.13 5.07 -2.20
N GLU A 105 15.10 5.80 -1.65
CA GLU A 105 14.99 7.23 -1.35
C GLU A 105 15.54 8.07 -2.50
N TYR A 106 14.85 9.16 -2.80
CA TYR A 106 15.30 10.23 -3.69
C TYR A 106 15.10 11.58 -3.00
N THR A 107 16.12 12.44 -3.05
CA THR A 107 16.01 13.84 -2.61
C THR A 107 15.89 14.74 -3.84
N THR A 108 14.81 15.52 -3.91
CA THR A 108 14.60 16.49 -5.00
C THR A 108 15.65 17.61 -4.94
N PRO A 109 15.87 18.36 -6.03
CA PRO A 109 16.76 19.53 -6.01
C PRO A 109 16.41 20.56 -4.93
N ASP A 110 15.12 20.63 -4.56
CA ASP A 110 14.60 21.53 -3.53
C ASP A 110 14.69 20.95 -2.11
N GLY A 111 15.24 19.73 -1.96
CA GLY A 111 15.49 19.09 -0.66
C GLY A 111 14.36 18.21 -0.13
N GLU A 112 13.28 18.02 -0.90
CA GLU A 112 12.18 17.15 -0.51
C GLU A 112 12.57 15.67 -0.64
N LYS A 113 12.23 14.87 0.35
CA LYS A 113 12.43 13.42 0.30
C LYS A 113 11.22 12.74 -0.31
N VAL A 114 11.45 11.94 -1.34
CA VAL A 114 10.48 11.05 -1.97
C VAL A 114 10.96 9.62 -1.75
N ILE A 115 10.10 8.77 -1.21
CA ILE A 115 10.37 7.35 -1.04
C ILE A 115 9.55 6.59 -2.07
N SER A 116 10.21 5.68 -2.79
CA SER A 116 9.58 4.70 -3.65
C SER A 116 9.81 3.31 -3.08
N PHE A 117 8.74 2.53 -2.95
CA PHE A 117 8.81 1.16 -2.44
C PHE A 117 7.81 0.27 -3.17
N GLY A 118 7.98 -1.04 -3.07
CA GLY A 118 7.09 -1.96 -3.74
C GLY A 118 7.57 -3.40 -3.72
N LYS A 119 6.84 -4.25 -4.45
CA LYS A 119 7.06 -5.69 -4.57
C LYS A 119 7.24 -6.08 -6.03
N TYR A 120 8.08 -7.06 -6.31
CA TYR A 120 8.29 -7.58 -7.66
C TYR A 120 8.72 -9.06 -7.64
N GLY A 121 8.87 -9.67 -8.82
CA GLY A 121 9.63 -10.92 -8.94
C GLY A 121 8.88 -12.21 -8.61
N TYR A 122 7.55 -12.22 -8.71
CA TYR A 122 6.81 -13.48 -8.61
C TYR A 122 7.28 -14.46 -9.70
N ASP A 123 7.94 -15.54 -9.29
CA ASP A 123 8.37 -16.63 -10.16
C ASP A 123 7.41 -17.81 -9.95
N GLY A 124 6.29 -17.74 -10.68
CA GLY A 124 5.23 -18.75 -10.67
C GLY A 124 5.32 -19.72 -11.85
#